data_AF-A0A550I601-F1
#
_entry.id   AF-A0A550I601-F1
#
_cell.length_a   1.000
_cell.length_b   1.000
_cell.length_c   1.000
_cell.angle_alpha   90.00
_cell.angle_beta   90.00
_cell.angle_gamma   90.00
#
_symmetry.space_group_name_H-M   'P 1'
#
loop_
_entity.id
_entity.type
_entity.pdbx_description
1 polymer ?
#
loop_
_entity_poly.entity_id
_entity_poly.type
_entity_poly.pdbx_seq_one_letter_code
_entity_poly.pdbx_strand_id
1 'polypeptide(L)'
;MLTIQDYNLDTEDEFKQICSVKDWIENIHDSGNFFQLPLRTLELIRRFNNLYTEVFENKETSASIINQLFITARSLETDLVRQS
;
A
#
# COMPACT_ATOMS: atom_id res chain seq x y z
N MET A 1 10.36 -14.56 -20.24
CA MET A 1 10.11 -13.17 -19.83
C MET A 1 8.63 -13.09 -19.55
N LEU A 2 8.23 -13.08 -18.28
CA LEU A 2 6.81 -13.10 -17.90
C LEU A 2 6.26 -11.69 -18.04
N THR A 3 5.39 -11.50 -19.02
CA THR A 3 4.71 -10.23 -19.32
C THR A 3 3.48 -10.08 -18.44
N ILE A 4 3.20 -8.84 -18.03
CA ILE A 4 2.14 -8.36 -17.12
C ILE A 4 0.70 -8.79 -17.54
N GLN A 5 0.53 -9.48 -18.66
CA GLN A 5 -0.76 -9.88 -19.24
C GLN A 5 -1.45 -11.10 -18.61
N ASP A 6 -0.80 -11.82 -17.67
CA ASP A 6 -1.44 -12.92 -16.91
C ASP A 6 -2.17 -12.46 -15.63
N TYR A 7 -2.08 -11.18 -15.28
CA TYR A 7 -2.86 -10.58 -14.19
C TYR A 7 -4.23 -10.12 -14.72
N ASN A 8 -5.13 -11.06 -14.97
CA ASN A 8 -6.51 -10.80 -15.37
C ASN A 8 -7.45 -11.13 -14.18
N LEU A 9 -8.21 -10.12 -13.73
CA LEU A 9 -9.20 -10.09 -12.62
C LEU A 9 -8.68 -9.73 -11.22
N ASP A 10 -7.65 -10.38 -10.65
CA ASP A 10 -7.17 -10.04 -9.29
C ASP A 10 -6.62 -8.60 -9.20
N THR A 11 -5.91 -8.16 -10.24
CA THR A 11 -5.20 -6.87 -10.27
C THR A 11 -6.08 -5.67 -9.97
N GLU A 12 -7.34 -5.63 -10.43
CA GLU A 12 -8.20 -4.46 -10.22
C GLU A 12 -8.61 -4.30 -8.76
N ASP A 13 -8.92 -5.40 -8.09
CA ASP A 13 -9.23 -5.40 -6.66
C ASP A 13 -7.98 -5.13 -5.82
N GLU A 14 -6.82 -5.65 -6.22
CA GLU A 14 -5.53 -5.33 -5.61
C GLU A 14 -5.18 -3.84 -5.75
N PHE A 15 -5.45 -3.22 -6.90
CA PHE A 15 -5.27 -1.79 -7.11
C PHE A 15 -6.25 -0.96 -6.27
N LYS A 16 -7.54 -1.36 -6.19
CA LYS A 16 -8.51 -0.70 -5.32
C LYS A 16 -8.08 -0.73 -3.86
N GLN A 17 -7.54 -1.86 -3.40
CA GLN A 17 -6.98 -1.98 -2.06
C GLN A 17 -5.83 -1.00 -1.84
N ILE A 18 -4.87 -0.91 -2.77
CA ILE A 18 -3.74 0.02 -2.68
C ILE A 18 -4.25 1.47 -2.59
N CYS A 19 -5.21 1.87 -3.43
CA CYS A 19 -5.81 3.20 -3.38
C CYS A 19 -6.53 3.45 -2.05
N SER A 20 -7.28 2.47 -1.55
CA SER A 20 -8.02 2.60 -0.29
C SER A 20 -7.08 2.80 0.91
N VAL A 21 -5.95 2.07 0.94
CA VAL A 21 -4.91 2.26 1.95
C VAL A 21 -4.25 3.64 1.82
N LYS A 22 -4.01 4.11 0.60
CA LYS A 22 -3.45 5.44 0.34
C LYS A 22 -4.35 6.56 0.85
N ASP A 23 -5.64 6.52 0.51
CA ASP A 23 -6.64 7.50 0.98
C ASP A 23 -6.73 7.49 2.51
N TRP A 24 -6.69 6.32 3.12
CA TRP A 24 -6.73 6.20 4.58
C TRP A 24 -5.50 6.82 5.25
N ILE A 25 -4.31 6.60 4.70
CA ILE A 25 -3.07 7.20 5.21
C ILE A 25 -3.16 8.73 5.16
N GLU A 26 -3.70 9.27 4.06
CA GLU A 26 -3.92 10.70 3.91
C GLU A 26 -4.93 11.24 4.93
N ASN A 27 -6.05 10.54 5.13
CA ASN A 27 -7.04 10.92 6.15
C ASN A 27 -6.44 10.96 7.57
N ILE A 28 -5.50 10.07 7.89
CA ILE A 28 -4.83 10.08 9.20
C ILE A 28 -3.79 11.17 9.36
N HIS A 29 -3.08 11.45 8.28
CA HIS A 29 -2.19 12.58 8.24
C HIS A 29 -2.99 13.88 8.48
N ASP A 30 -4.12 14.05 7.79
CA ASP A 30 -4.95 15.24 7.86
C ASP A 30 -5.71 15.38 9.19
N SER A 31 -6.16 14.26 9.77
CA SER A 31 -6.82 14.27 11.09
C SER A 31 -5.85 14.41 12.27
N GLY A 32 -4.54 14.34 12.03
CA GLY A 32 -3.52 14.41 13.09
C GLY A 32 -3.45 13.16 13.98
N ASN A 33 -4.19 12.10 13.65
CA ASN A 33 -4.23 10.84 14.41
C ASN A 33 -2.99 9.97 14.21
N PHE A 34 -2.04 10.42 13.38
CA PHE A 34 -0.81 9.70 13.08
C PHE A 34 -0.01 9.34 14.34
N PHE A 35 0.04 10.22 15.34
CA PHE A 35 0.78 9.99 16.59
C PHE A 35 0.16 8.95 17.52
N GLN A 36 -1.07 8.51 17.25
CA GLN A 36 -1.75 7.48 18.02
C GLN A 36 -1.45 6.07 17.50
N LEU A 37 -0.82 5.96 16.32
CA LEU A 37 -0.48 4.69 15.72
C LEU A 37 0.78 4.07 16.36
N PRO A 38 0.82 2.74 16.54
CA PRO A 38 2.02 2.04 16.95
C PRO A 38 3.17 2.26 15.98
N LEU A 39 4.40 2.30 16.51
CA LEU A 39 5.63 2.46 15.71
C LEU A 39 5.70 1.47 14.53
N ARG A 40 5.24 0.23 14.75
CA ARG A 40 5.18 -0.78 13.68
C ARG A 40 4.31 -0.34 12.51
N THR A 41 3.14 0.24 12.80
CA THR A 41 2.21 0.74 11.78
C THR A 41 2.82 1.93 11.05
N LEU A 42 3.51 2.83 11.77
CA LEU A 42 4.23 3.96 11.17
C LEU A 42 5.31 3.50 10.17
N GLU A 43 6.09 2.48 10.55
CA GLU A 43 7.11 1.91 9.67
C GLU A 43 6.50 1.21 8.43
N LEU A 44 5.34 0.57 8.59
CA LEU A 44 4.59 0.00 7.47
C LEU A 44 4.05 1.09 6.53
N ILE A 45 3.52 2.19 7.06
CA ILE A 45 3.07 3.35 6.27
C ILE A 45 4.26 3.94 5.49
N ARG A 46 5.41 4.12 6.14
CA ARG A 46 6.63 4.60 5.47
C ARG A 46 7.03 3.67 4.33
N ARG A 47 7.05 2.35 4.58
CA ARG A 47 7.38 1.35 3.56
C ARG A 47 6.40 1.38 2.39
N PHE A 48 5.11 1.48 2.68
CA PHE A 48 4.05 1.59 1.67
C PHE A 48 4.25 2.82 0.80
N ASN A 49 4.45 4.00 1.40
CA ASN A 49 4.66 5.25 0.65
C ASN A 49 5.88 5.15 -0.28
N ASN A 50 7.00 4.59 0.21
CA ASN A 50 8.17 4.38 -0.63
C ASN A 50 7.86 3.48 -1.83
N LEU A 51 7.23 2.32 -1.59
CA LEU A 51 6.88 1.38 -2.66
C LEU A 51 5.86 1.99 -3.63
N TYR A 52 4.90 2.78 -3.13
CA TYR A 52 3.92 3.48 -3.93
C TYR A 52 4.60 4.49 -4.88
N THR A 53 5.52 5.31 -4.36
CA THR A 53 6.31 6.25 -5.18
C THR A 53 7.15 5.51 -6.22
N GLU A 54 7.81 4.40 -5.86
CA GLU A 54 8.58 3.61 -6.83
C GLU A 54 7.71 3.08 -7.98
N VAL A 55 6.52 2.54 -7.68
CA VAL A 55 5.62 1.98 -8.69
C VAL A 55 4.94 3.06 -9.53
N PHE A 56 4.40 4.10 -8.91
CA PHE A 56 3.52 5.06 -9.59
C PHE A 56 4.24 6.32 -10.09
N GLU A 57 5.28 6.78 -9.39
CA GLU A 57 6.03 7.99 -9.79
C GLU A 57 7.28 7.61 -10.61
N ASN A 58 8.08 6.66 -10.11
CA ASN A 58 9.31 6.23 -10.79
C ASN A 58 9.04 5.20 -11.90
N LYS A 59 7.79 4.71 -12.02
CA LYS A 59 7.35 3.72 -13.03
C LYS A 59 8.16 2.43 -12.99
N GLU A 60 8.63 2.04 -11.81
CA GLU A 60 9.35 0.79 -11.62
C GLU A 60 8.34 -0.37 -11.59
N THR A 61 8.26 -1.12 -12.70
CA THR A 61 7.25 -2.17 -12.90
C THR A 61 7.78 -3.57 -12.61
N SER A 62 8.87 -3.72 -11.84
CA SER A 62 9.31 -5.06 -11.47
C SER A 62 8.21 -5.78 -10.67
N ALA A 63 7.94 -7.03 -11.05
CA ALA A 63 6.95 -7.86 -10.37
C ALA A 63 7.25 -8.00 -8.85
N SER A 64 8.52 -7.91 -8.46
CA SER A 64 8.92 -7.93 -7.06
C SER A 64 8.41 -6.69 -6.30
N ILE A 65 8.59 -5.50 -6.85
CA ILE A 65 8.20 -4.25 -6.18
C ILE A 65 6.66 -4.14 -6.12
N ILE A 66 5.97 -4.51 -7.20
CA ILE A 66 4.51 -4.56 -7.23
C ILE A 66 3.97 -5.54 -6.19
N ASN A 67 4.52 -6.76 -6.10
CA ASN A 67 4.10 -7.73 -5.11
C ASN A 67 4.40 -7.26 -3.66
N GLN A 68 5.55 -6.59 -3.45
CA GLN A 68 5.86 -5.99 -2.15
C GLN A 68 4.87 -4.88 -1.77
N LEU A 69 4.45 -4.05 -2.73
CA LEU A 69 3.44 -3.02 -2.51
C LEU A 69 2.11 -3.65 -2.10
N PHE A 70 1.68 -4.69 -2.81
CA PHE A 70 0.45 -5.41 -2.51
C PHE A 70 0.46 -6.04 -1.10
N ILE A 71 1.51 -6.81 -0.77
CA ILE A 71 1.65 -7.43 0.55
C ILE A 71 1.66 -6.36 1.67
N THR A 72 2.31 -5.22 1.41
CA THR A 72 2.37 -4.12 2.37
C THR A 72 1.00 -3.47 2.55
N ALA A 73 0.25 -3.25 1.47
CA ALA A 73 -1.11 -2.72 1.51
C ALA A 73 -2.05 -3.63 2.33
N ARG A 74 -2.02 -4.95 2.09
CA ARG A 74 -2.78 -5.94 2.88
C ARG A 74 -2.43 -5.94 4.35
N SER A 75 -1.14 -5.85 4.65
CA SER A 75 -0.65 -5.82 6.03
C SER A 75 -1.11 -4.57 6.76
N LEU A 76 -1.06 -3.42 6.09
CA LEU A 76 -1.62 -2.17 6.61
C LEU A 76 -3.11 -2.30 6.83
N GLU A 77 -3.90 -2.65 5.82
CA GLU A 77 -5.35 -2.80 5.98
C GLU A 77 -5.72 -3.66 7.20
N THR A 78 -5.02 -4.80 7.39
CA THR A 78 -5.23 -5.66 8.56
C THR A 78 -4.87 -4.97 9.89
N ASP A 79 -3.69 -4.33 9.96
CA ASP A 79 -3.24 -3.63 11.18
C ASP A 79 -4.14 -2.45 11.53
N LEU A 80 -4.79 -1.85 10.53
CA LEU A 80 -5.61 -0.65 10.66
C LEU A 80 -7.06 -0.99 11.00
N VAL A 81 -7.62 -2.05 10.41
CA VAL A 81 -8.92 -2.60 10.82
C VAL A 81 -8.89 -3.07 12.28
N ARG A 82 -7.75 -3.59 12.76
CA ARG A 82 -7.58 -3.99 14.16
C ARG A 82 -7.46 -2.82 15.14
N GLN A 83 -7.19 -1.61 14.65
CA GLN A 83 -7.02 -0.40 15.45
C GLN A 83 -8.22 0.55 15.37
N SER A 84 -9.20 0.24 14.51
CA SER A 84 -10.48 0.94 14.37
C SER A 84 -11.49 0.41 15.39
#